data_AF-A0A1G7UHV3-F1
#
_entry.id   AF-A0A1G7UHV3-F1
#
_cell.length_a   1.000
_cell.length_b   1.000
_cell.length_c   1.000
_cell.angle_alpha   90.00
_cell.angle_beta   90.00
_cell.angle_gamma   90.00
#
_symmetry.space_group_name_H-M   'P 1'
#
loop_
_entity.id
_entity.type
_entity.pdbx_description
1 polymer ?
#
loop_
_entity_poly.entity_id
_entity_poly.type
_entity_poly.pdbx_seq_one_letter_code
_entity_poly.pdbx_strand_id
1 'polypeptide(L)'
;MRVLIMGGTLFPEAEKLTGDRDTNLAALAGRRFDAVIDPSAYGPEQIDLLLSTLGEPPSHYTFVSTISVYGVFPPKRRYDESTDVVAGREGYGALKARAEEALQSALPG
;
A
#
# COMPACT_ATOMS: atom_id res chain seq x y z
N MET A 1 -8.08 1.56 -17.83
CA MET A 1 -7.10 2.14 -16.90
C MET A 1 -7.70 3.38 -16.23
N ARG A 2 -8.22 3.23 -15.00
CA ARG A 2 -8.67 4.37 -14.17
C ARG A 2 -7.54 4.74 -13.23
N VAL A 3 -7.06 5.98 -13.30
CA VAL A 3 -5.96 6.47 -12.47
C VAL A 3 -6.57 7.30 -11.34
N LEU A 4 -6.37 6.86 -10.09
CA LEU A 4 -6.76 7.61 -8.89
C LEU A 4 -5.62 8.56 -8.51
N ILE A 5 -5.88 9.87 -8.48
CA ILE A 5 -4.92 10.89 -8.04
C ILE A 5 -5.51 11.65 -6.87
N MET A 6 -4.81 11.66 -5.73
CA MET A 6 -5.18 12.46 -4.56
C MET A 6 -4.66 13.91 -4.72
N GLY A 7 -5.57 14.89 -4.65
CA GLY A 7 -5.26 16.26 -4.22
C GLY A 7 -4.43 17.17 -5.15
N GLY A 8 -4.83 17.37 -6.42
CA GLY A 8 -4.20 18.38 -7.28
C GLY A 8 -5.03 18.80 -8.51
N THR A 9 -4.66 19.92 -9.14
CA THR A 9 -5.27 20.42 -10.42
C THR A 9 -4.70 19.73 -11.67
N LEU A 10 -3.65 18.94 -11.51
CA LEU A 10 -3.07 18.13 -12.59
C LEU A 10 -4.05 17.02 -13.03
N PHE A 11 -3.99 16.64 -14.30
CA PHE A 11 -4.82 15.59 -14.95
C PHE A 11 -6.34 15.81 -14.76
N PRO A 12 -6.92 16.84 -15.39
CA PRO A 12 -8.35 17.15 -15.28
C PRO A 12 -9.27 16.03 -15.78
N GLU A 13 -8.78 15.17 -16.67
CA GLU A 13 -9.49 14.02 -17.22
C GLU A 13 -9.54 12.80 -16.28
N ALA A 14 -8.69 12.77 -15.24
CA ALA A 14 -8.68 11.70 -14.27
C ALA A 14 -9.83 11.82 -13.26
N GLU A 15 -10.49 10.71 -12.95
CA GLU A 15 -11.47 10.66 -11.86
C GLU A 15 -10.76 10.85 -10.50
N LYS A 16 -11.20 11.84 -9.74
CA LYS A 16 -10.63 12.18 -8.43
C LYS A 16 -11.62 11.77 -7.35
N LEU A 17 -11.23 10.82 -6.52
CA LEU A 17 -12.02 10.37 -5.39
C LEU A 17 -11.37 10.85 -4.10
N THR A 18 -12.19 11.37 -3.20
CA THR A 18 -11.73 11.81 -1.87
C THR A 18 -12.06 10.74 -0.86
N GLY A 19 -11.08 10.39 -0.03
CA GLY A 19 -11.22 9.46 1.08
C GLY A 19 -10.13 9.69 2.10
N ASP A 20 -10.33 9.11 3.28
CA ASP A 20 -9.35 9.01 4.35
C ASP A 20 -8.90 7.56 4.43
N ARG A 21 -7.59 7.35 4.36
CA ARG A 21 -6.99 6.02 4.35
C ARG A 21 -7.20 5.27 5.66
N ASP A 22 -7.31 5.98 6.77
CA ASP A 22 -7.44 5.39 8.10
C ASP A 22 -8.90 5.14 8.49
N THR A 23 -9.84 5.92 7.95
CA THR A 23 -11.20 5.97 8.49
C THR A 23 -12.31 5.88 7.46
N ASN A 24 -12.11 6.31 6.20
CA ASN A 24 -13.21 6.46 5.26
C ASN A 24 -12.79 6.27 3.79
N LEU A 25 -12.99 5.05 3.31
CA LEU A 25 -12.81 4.68 1.90
C LEU A 25 -14.14 4.54 1.13
N ALA A 26 -15.25 5.14 1.61
CA ALA A 26 -16.59 4.94 1.03
C ALA A 26 -16.68 5.26 -0.47
N ALA A 27 -15.87 6.20 -0.97
CA ALA A 27 -15.81 6.51 -2.40
C ALA A 27 -15.31 5.34 -3.28
N LEU A 28 -14.60 4.38 -2.69
CA LEU A 28 -14.09 3.17 -3.33
C LEU A 28 -15.04 1.97 -3.21
N ALA A 29 -16.09 2.06 -2.39
CA ALA A 29 -16.96 0.95 -2.06
C ALA A 29 -17.56 0.28 -3.32
N GLY A 30 -17.35 -1.02 -3.47
CA GLY A 30 -17.89 -1.80 -4.59
C GLY A 30 -17.22 -1.53 -5.95
N ARG A 31 -16.22 -0.64 -6.01
CA ARG A 31 -15.48 -0.35 -7.24
C ARG A 31 -14.45 -1.44 -7.54
N ARG A 32 -14.04 -1.48 -8.81
CA ARG A 32 -13.13 -2.48 -9.38
C ARG A 32 -12.00 -1.76 -10.10
N PHE A 33 -10.78 -2.27 -9.95
CA PHE A 33 -9.59 -1.69 -10.56
C PHE A 33 -8.72 -2.80 -11.16
N ASP A 34 -8.28 -2.60 -12.40
CA ASP A 34 -7.33 -3.51 -13.04
C ASP A 34 -5.97 -3.51 -12.30
N ALA A 35 -5.57 -2.34 -11.80
CA ALA A 35 -4.33 -2.15 -11.06
C ALA A 35 -4.49 -1.07 -9.98
N VAL A 36 -3.78 -1.25 -8.86
CA VAL A 36 -3.62 -0.26 -7.78
C VAL A 36 -2.14 0.03 -7.61
N ILE A 37 -1.77 1.31 -7.55
CA ILE A 37 -0.44 1.76 -7.14
C ILE A 37 -0.64 2.49 -5.81
N ASP A 38 -0.04 1.96 -4.75
CA ASP A 38 -0.25 2.45 -3.40
C ASP A 38 1.03 3.02 -2.77
N PRO A 39 1.27 4.32 -2.95
CA PRO A 39 2.35 5.02 -2.27
C PRO A 39 2.03 5.40 -0.82
N SER A 40 0.77 5.23 -0.38
CA SER A 40 0.25 5.88 0.82
C SER A 40 0.07 4.92 2.00
N ALA A 41 -0.18 3.62 1.77
CA ALA A 41 -0.40 2.70 2.88
C ALA A 41 0.82 2.61 3.81
N TYR A 42 0.57 2.55 5.12
CA TYR A 42 1.57 2.64 6.18
C TYR A 42 1.65 1.36 7.02
N GLY A 43 0.50 0.73 7.30
CA GLY A 43 0.39 -0.48 8.11
C GLY A 43 -0.61 -1.48 7.51
N PRO A 44 -0.64 -2.72 8.03
CA PRO A 44 -1.48 -3.79 7.50
C PRO A 44 -2.97 -3.45 7.58
N GLU A 45 -3.41 -2.71 8.59
CA GLU A 45 -4.82 -2.35 8.78
C GLU A 45 -5.37 -1.54 7.58
N GLN A 46 -4.53 -0.72 6.96
CA GLN A 46 -4.90 0.06 5.77
C GLN A 46 -4.96 -0.79 4.49
N ILE A 47 -4.19 -1.88 4.42
CA ILE A 47 -4.29 -2.87 3.33
C ILE A 47 -5.62 -3.61 3.45
N ASP A 48 -5.91 -4.12 4.64
CA ASP A 48 -7.13 -4.87 4.92
C ASP A 48 -8.38 -4.01 4.68
N LEU A 49 -8.38 -2.76 5.16
CA LEU A 49 -9.48 -1.82 4.95
C LEU A 49 -9.70 -1.52 3.46
N LEU A 50 -8.63 -1.30 2.69
CA LEU A 50 -8.75 -1.06 1.25
C LEU A 50 -9.32 -2.28 0.52
N LEU A 51 -8.72 -3.47 0.70
CA LEU A 51 -9.12 -4.67 -0.01
C LEU A 51 -10.56 -5.10 0.33
N SER A 52 -10.98 -4.94 1.59
CA SER A 52 -12.36 -5.23 2.02
C SER A 52 -13.38 -4.19 1.53
N THR A 53 -12.95 -2.98 1.19
CA THR A 53 -13.84 -1.94 0.65
C THR A 53 -14.12 -2.14 -0.84
N LEU A 54 -13.15 -2.67 -1.59
CA LEU A 54 -13.31 -2.89 -3.03
C LEU A 54 -14.35 -3.97 -3.33
N GLY A 55 -14.98 -3.86 -4.50
CA GLY A 55 -15.96 -4.86 -4.94
C GLY A 55 -15.34 -6.19 -5.37
N GLU A 56 -14.05 -6.16 -5.71
CA GLU A 56 -13.20 -7.33 -5.90
C GLU A 56 -11.73 -6.92 -5.70
N PRO A 57 -10.83 -7.87 -5.39
CA PRO A 57 -9.41 -7.58 -5.35
C PRO A 57 -8.87 -7.18 -6.73
N PRO A 58 -7.96 -6.19 -6.82
CA PRO A 58 -7.40 -5.77 -8.09
C PRO A 58 -6.51 -6.86 -8.69
N SER A 59 -6.43 -6.94 -10.03
CA SER A 59 -5.56 -7.91 -10.71
C SER A 59 -4.08 -7.64 -10.50
N HIS A 60 -3.71 -6.40 -10.19
CA HIS A 60 -2.34 -6.02 -9.86
C HIS A 60 -2.31 -5.00 -8.73
N TYR A 61 -1.44 -5.23 -7.74
CA TYR A 61 -1.23 -4.29 -6.64
C TYR A 61 0.26 -3.99 -6.50
N THR A 62 0.66 -2.75 -6.77
CA THR A 62 2.00 -2.24 -6.47
C THR A 62 1.97 -1.50 -5.15
N PHE A 63 2.52 -2.11 -4.10
CA PHE A 63 2.74 -1.42 -2.83
C PHE A 63 4.13 -0.78 -2.80
N VAL A 64 4.17 0.52 -2.51
CA VAL A 64 5.46 1.22 -2.32
C VAL A 64 5.88 1.06 -0.87
N SER A 65 6.79 0.12 -0.64
CA SER A 65 7.42 -0.07 0.67
C SER A 65 8.57 0.93 0.90
N THR A 66 9.51 0.58 1.78
CA THR A 66 10.57 1.46 2.25
C THR A 66 11.80 0.65 2.62
N ILE A 67 12.99 1.24 2.49
CA ILE A 67 14.22 0.65 3.02
C ILE A 67 14.13 0.43 4.53
N SER A 68 13.33 1.24 5.25
CA SER A 68 13.14 1.15 6.70
C SER A 68 12.69 -0.22 7.20
N VAL A 69 12.16 -1.09 6.33
CA VAL A 69 11.82 -2.48 6.68
C VAL A 69 13.04 -3.29 7.10
N TYR A 70 14.28 -2.95 6.70
CA TYR A 70 15.48 -3.67 7.16
C TYR A 70 16.05 -3.12 8.49
N GLY A 71 15.41 -2.14 9.12
CA GLY A 71 15.74 -1.61 10.44
C GLY A 71 16.98 -0.70 10.52
N VAL A 72 18.17 -1.19 10.16
CA VAL A 72 19.44 -0.44 10.24
C VAL A 72 20.21 -0.44 8.93
N PHE A 73 20.83 0.70 8.60
CA PHE A 73 21.43 0.96 7.29
C PHE A 73 22.90 1.37 7.33
N PRO A 74 23.83 0.49 7.77
CA PRO A 74 25.25 0.82 7.73
C PRO A 74 25.73 1.10 6.29
N PRO A 75 26.66 2.06 6.10
CA PRO A 75 27.19 2.38 4.78
C PRO A 75 27.90 1.17 4.17
N LYS A 76 27.91 1.11 2.83
CA LYS A 76 28.56 0.04 2.05
C LYS A 76 27.96 -1.37 2.24
N ARG A 77 26.80 -1.50 2.89
CA ARG A 77 26.00 -2.74 2.87
C ARG A 77 25.08 -2.75 1.65
N ARG A 78 25.00 -3.90 0.98
CA ARG A 78 23.99 -4.16 -0.07
C ARG A 78 22.76 -4.78 0.60
N TYR A 79 21.58 -4.41 0.09
CA TYR A 79 20.30 -4.96 0.49
C TYR A 79 19.66 -5.57 -0.76
N ASP A 80 19.05 -6.71 -0.57
CA ASP A 80 18.24 -7.41 -1.55
C ASP A 80 17.02 -8.02 -0.84
N GLU A 81 16.15 -8.65 -1.60
CA GLU A 81 14.89 -9.23 -1.13
C GLU A 81 15.08 -10.43 -0.18
N SER A 82 16.32 -10.90 0.01
CA SER A 82 16.65 -11.93 1.01
C SER A 82 17.09 -11.34 2.36
N THR A 83 17.19 -10.02 2.47
CA THR A 83 17.59 -9.35 3.71
C THR A 83 16.47 -9.38 4.74
N ASP A 84 16.80 -9.77 5.98
CA ASP A 84 15.85 -9.82 7.09
C ASP A 84 15.09 -8.50 7.28
N VAL A 85 13.77 -8.62 7.39
CA VAL A 85 12.88 -7.52 7.74
C VAL A 85 12.74 -7.40 9.25
N VAL A 86 12.57 -6.17 9.73
CA VAL A 86 12.41 -5.85 11.14
C VAL A 86 11.07 -6.38 11.66
N ALA A 87 11.13 -7.20 12.70
CA ALA A 87 9.96 -7.65 13.41
C ALA A 87 9.45 -6.57 14.39
N GLY A 88 8.15 -6.56 14.65
CA GLY A 88 7.54 -5.67 15.64
C GLY A 88 6.14 -5.22 15.25
N ARG A 89 5.48 -4.48 16.15
CA ARG A 89 4.14 -3.90 15.91
C ARG A 89 4.16 -2.37 15.83
N GLU A 90 5.30 -1.76 16.11
CA GLU A 90 5.47 -0.32 16.24
C GLU A 90 6.66 0.15 15.42
N GLY A 91 6.62 1.43 15.05
CA GLY A 91 7.65 2.05 14.24
C GLY A 91 7.45 1.82 12.75
N TYR A 92 7.92 2.78 11.96
CA TYR A 92 7.65 2.86 10.52
C TYR A 92 8.08 1.59 9.76
N GLY A 93 9.29 1.09 10.04
CA GLY A 93 9.83 -0.10 9.38
C GLY A 93 9.00 -1.36 9.64
N ALA A 94 8.66 -1.62 10.91
CA ALA A 94 7.91 -2.82 11.28
C ALA A 94 6.45 -2.75 10.79
N LEU A 95 5.83 -1.57 10.83
CA LEU A 95 4.48 -1.38 10.29
C LEU A 95 4.45 -1.59 8.77
N LYS A 96 5.43 -1.08 8.03
CA LYS A 96 5.57 -1.31 6.59
C LYS A 96 5.86 -2.78 6.27
N ALA A 97 6.73 -3.46 7.01
CA ALA A 97 7.01 -4.89 6.83
C ALA A 97 5.74 -5.74 7.04
N ARG A 98 4.94 -5.42 8.07
CA ARG A 98 3.64 -6.08 8.27
C ARG A 98 2.63 -5.76 7.16
N ALA A 99 2.68 -4.57 6.56
CA ALA A 99 1.84 -4.25 5.42
C ALA A 99 2.24 -5.07 4.17
N GLU A 100 3.53 -5.31 3.94
CA GLU A 100 4.01 -6.23 2.89
C GLU A 100 3.45 -7.64 3.10
N GLU A 101 3.57 -8.17 4.33
CA GLU A 101 3.08 -9.50 4.69
C GLU A 101 1.56 -9.62 4.52
N ALA A 102 0.79 -8.63 4.98
CA ALA A 102 -0.66 -8.58 4.83
C ALA A 102 -1.06 -8.60 3.34
N LEU A 103 -0.40 -7.78 2.52
CA LEU A 103 -0.68 -7.73 1.09
C LEU A 103 -0.33 -9.05 0.38
N GLN A 104 0.86 -9.61 0.65
CA GLN A 104 1.30 -10.88 0.07
C GLN A 104 0.37 -12.04 0.46
N SER A 105 -0.16 -12.00 1.68
CA SER A 105 -1.12 -13.01 2.16
C SER A 105 -2.49 -12.87 1.50
N ALA A 106 -2.96 -11.64 1.29
CA ALA A 106 -4.26 -11.37 0.69
C ALA A 106 -4.27 -11.53 -0.84
N LEU A 107 -3.15 -11.19 -1.49
CA LEU A 107 -2.97 -11.26 -2.94
C LEU A 107 -1.63 -11.95 -3.26
N PRO A 108 -1.57 -13.29 -3.11
CA PRO A 108 -0.39 -14.02 -3.52
C PRO A 108 -0.20 -13.88 -5.03
N GLY A 109 1.01 -13.45 -5.42
CA GLY A 109 1.46 -13.41 -6.81
C GLY A 109 1.67 -14.80 -7.41
#